data_AF-A0A6V8ML35-F1
#
_entry.id   AF-A0A6V8ML35-F1
#
_cell.length_a   1.000
_cell.length_b   1.000
_cell.length_c   1.000
_cell.angle_alpha   90.00
_cell.angle_beta   90.00
_cell.angle_gamma   90.00
#
_symmetry.space_group_name_H-M   'P 1'
#
loop_
_entity.id
_entity.type
_entity.pdbx_description
1 polymer ?
#
loop_
_entity_poly.entity_id
_entity_poly.type
_entity_poly.pdbx_seq_one_letter_code
_entity_poly.pdbx_strand_id
1 'polypeptide(L)'
;MTARGQGPSRLALLRQGLYLFCGCALLVAATPCAASDAAPPNAGETATARAAAPGAELAAARTEAATHPESAPAQTRLGYLLAETGALEEALGQFALALALAPRAFEAKTGRGMVLAGLGRYPEAEKALRDALLLNPNPVRVHYELGVLYRKMGEYQKAVDEFKEGIRKHRQGRN
;
A
#
# COMPACT_ATOMS: atom_id res chain seq x y z
N MET A 1 -71.25 22.23 -41.73
CA MET A 1 -70.04 21.49 -41.29
C MET A 1 -69.59 22.06 -39.95
N THR A 2 -70.32 21.84 -38.85
CA THR A 2 -70.13 20.76 -37.84
C THR A 2 -68.76 20.71 -37.14
N ALA A 3 -68.73 21.33 -35.95
CA ALA A 3 -68.33 20.78 -34.64
C ALA A 3 -67.01 20.01 -34.44
N ARG A 4 -66.22 20.48 -33.48
CA ARG A 4 -65.55 19.77 -32.35
C ARG A 4 -64.95 20.87 -31.46
N GLY A 5 -65.40 21.11 -30.22
CA GLY A 5 -65.52 20.20 -29.08
C GLY A 5 -64.37 20.52 -28.11
N GLN A 6 -64.47 21.60 -27.33
CA GLN A 6 -64.72 21.59 -25.87
C GLN A 6 -64.03 20.47 -25.06
N GLY A 7 -63.13 20.91 -24.15
CA GLY A 7 -63.03 20.37 -22.79
C GLY A 7 -61.63 19.97 -22.31
N PRO A 8 -60.98 20.74 -21.41
CA PRO A 8 -59.99 20.20 -20.48
C PRO A 8 -60.72 19.59 -19.27
N SER A 9 -60.69 18.26 -19.17
CA SER A 9 -61.23 17.54 -18.01
C SER A 9 -60.21 17.51 -16.88
N ARG A 10 -60.52 18.29 -15.84
CA ARG A 10 -60.61 17.90 -14.42
C ARG A 10 -59.73 16.74 -13.94
N LEU A 11 -58.93 17.01 -12.91
CA LEU A 11 -58.55 16.19 -11.75
C LEU A 11 -57.14 16.65 -11.35
N ALA A 12 -56.78 16.98 -10.12
CA ALA A 12 -57.48 17.01 -8.86
C ALA A 12 -56.57 17.75 -7.86
N LEU A 13 -57.16 18.66 -7.11
CA LEU A 13 -56.93 18.93 -5.68
C LEU A 13 -55.47 18.99 -5.17
N LEU A 14 -54.97 20.17 -4.81
CA LEU A 14 -55.13 20.78 -3.47
C LEU A 14 -54.79 19.83 -2.31
N ARG A 15 -53.57 19.98 -1.76
CA ARG A 15 -53.35 20.02 -0.30
C ARG A 15 -51.98 20.61 0.04
N GLN A 16 -51.92 21.94 0.01
CA GLN A 16 -51.06 22.67 0.95
C GLN A 16 -51.67 22.51 2.34
N GLY A 17 -50.85 22.26 3.35
CA GLY A 17 -51.27 22.03 4.73
C GLY A 17 -50.13 22.28 5.70
N LEU A 18 -49.82 23.56 5.84
CA LEU A 18 -49.02 24.19 6.89
C LEU A 18 -49.45 23.69 8.28
N TYR A 19 -48.55 23.13 9.10
CA TYR A 19 -48.73 23.11 10.55
C TYR A 19 -47.40 23.40 11.27
N LEU A 20 -47.34 24.63 11.74
CA LEU A 20 -46.42 25.16 12.74
C LEU A 20 -46.69 24.53 14.12
N PHE A 21 -45.61 24.43 14.90
CA PHE A 21 -45.51 24.68 16.34
C PHE A 21 -45.95 23.66 17.40
N CYS A 22 -45.09 23.67 18.44
CA CYS A 22 -45.35 23.56 19.87
C CYS A 22 -45.46 22.17 20.52
N GLY A 23 -44.33 21.77 21.11
CA GLY A 23 -44.17 21.41 22.53
C GLY A 23 -45.30 20.67 23.25
N CYS A 24 -45.03 19.44 23.64
CA CYS A 24 -45.60 18.89 24.86
C CYS A 24 -44.61 17.90 25.51
N ALA A 25 -44.53 18.01 26.83
CA ALA A 25 -43.58 17.36 27.71
C ALA A 25 -43.96 15.90 28.05
N LEU A 26 -42.95 15.16 28.51
CA LEU A 26 -43.00 14.06 29.48
C LEU A 26 -43.93 12.87 29.20
N LEU A 27 -43.35 11.69 28.96
CA LEU A 27 -43.81 10.46 29.61
C LEU A 27 -42.71 9.38 29.69
N VAL A 28 -42.26 9.15 30.93
CA VAL A 28 -42.05 7.87 31.65
C VAL A 28 -41.36 6.68 30.93
N ALA A 29 -40.36 6.18 31.67
CA ALA A 29 -39.56 4.98 31.51
C ALA A 29 -40.31 3.67 31.24
N ALA A 30 -39.70 2.79 30.42
CA ALA A 30 -39.64 1.35 30.68
C ALA A 30 -38.54 0.71 29.80
N THR A 31 -37.75 -0.14 30.44
CA THR A 31 -36.61 -0.93 29.96
C THR A 31 -36.88 -1.81 28.74
N PRO A 32 -35.81 -2.26 28.06
CA PRO A 32 -35.61 -3.70 28.00
C PRO A 32 -34.23 -4.11 28.56
N CYS A 33 -34.28 -5.07 29.46
CA CYS A 33 -33.14 -5.84 29.94
C CYS A 33 -33.03 -7.13 29.09
N ALA A 34 -31.80 -7.61 28.93
CA ALA A 34 -31.39 -9.00 28.65
C ALA A 34 -30.75 -9.33 27.29
N ALA A 35 -29.83 -10.31 27.40
CA ALA A 35 -29.02 -11.02 26.41
C ALA A 35 -27.74 -10.27 25.99
N SER A 36 -26.63 -10.40 26.74
CA SER A 36 -25.72 -11.56 26.78
C SER A 36 -25.26 -11.99 25.39
N ASP A 37 -24.07 -11.52 24.99
CA ASP A 37 -23.06 -12.28 24.25
C ASP A 37 -21.79 -11.44 24.20
N ALA A 38 -21.11 -11.33 25.36
CA ALA A 38 -19.70 -11.01 25.37
C ALA A 38 -18.94 -12.27 24.93
N ALA A 39 -18.85 -12.48 23.62
CA ALA A 39 -17.86 -13.38 23.07
C ALA A 39 -16.48 -12.86 23.48
N PRO A 40 -15.58 -13.68 24.05
CA PRO A 40 -14.21 -13.26 24.21
C PRO A 40 -13.66 -12.88 22.82
N PRO A 41 -12.87 -11.80 22.67
CA PRO A 41 -12.27 -11.49 21.39
C PRO A 41 -11.48 -12.72 20.96
N ASN A 42 -11.95 -13.36 19.89
CA ASN A 42 -11.32 -14.52 19.31
C ASN A 42 -9.88 -14.13 19.00
N ALA A 43 -8.91 -14.95 19.41
CA ALA A 43 -7.49 -14.79 19.14
C ALA A 43 -7.17 -14.95 17.63
N GLY A 44 -7.69 -14.01 16.86
CA GLY A 44 -7.61 -13.86 15.40
C GLY A 44 -7.80 -12.39 14.96
N GLU A 45 -8.06 -11.45 15.87
CA GLU A 45 -8.19 -10.01 15.61
C GLU A 45 -6.93 -9.20 15.93
N THR A 46 -5.73 -9.78 15.77
CA THR A 46 -4.47 -9.00 15.71
C THR A 46 -3.93 -8.86 14.29
N ALA A 47 -4.69 -9.29 13.28
CA ALA A 47 -4.30 -9.20 11.86
C ALA A 47 -4.94 -8.03 11.10
N THR A 48 -5.85 -7.25 11.69
CA THR A 48 -6.53 -6.12 11.00
C THR A 48 -5.97 -4.74 11.36
N ALA A 49 -4.95 -4.64 12.21
CA ALA A 49 -4.22 -3.39 12.44
C ALA A 49 -3.12 -3.10 11.39
N ARG A 50 -2.84 -4.03 10.47
CA ARG A 50 -1.80 -3.87 9.42
C ARG A 50 -2.36 -3.77 8.02
N ALA A 51 -3.42 -2.99 7.89
CA ALA A 51 -3.71 -2.27 6.66
C ALA A 51 -4.01 -0.83 7.06
N ALA A 52 -3.08 -0.19 7.78
CA ALA A 52 -3.01 1.26 7.76
C ALA A 52 -3.03 1.64 6.28
N ALA A 53 -4.02 2.43 5.86
CA ALA A 53 -4.15 2.85 4.48
C ALA A 53 -2.75 3.26 4.00
N PRO A 54 -2.26 2.80 2.84
CA PRO A 54 -0.87 3.01 2.42
C PRO A 54 -0.48 4.50 2.44
N GLY A 55 -1.46 5.40 2.35
CA GLY A 55 -1.28 6.85 2.53
C GLY A 55 -0.93 7.31 3.95
N ALA A 56 -1.45 6.70 5.01
CA ALA A 56 -1.17 7.10 6.40
C ALA A 56 0.26 6.72 6.82
N GLU A 57 0.70 5.51 6.46
CA GLU A 57 2.08 5.07 6.70
C GLU A 57 3.07 5.86 5.84
N LEU A 58 2.71 6.17 4.58
CA LEU A 58 3.50 7.05 3.73
C LEU A 58 3.63 8.47 4.31
N ALA A 59 2.55 9.04 4.86
CA ALA A 59 2.59 10.35 5.48
C ALA A 59 3.53 10.36 6.69
N ALA A 60 3.46 9.35 7.55
CA ALA A 60 4.37 9.19 8.68
C ALA A 60 5.83 9.06 8.23
N ALA A 61 6.11 8.25 7.21
CA ALA A 61 7.45 8.10 6.67
C ALA A 61 7.99 9.37 6.01
N ARG A 62 7.13 10.16 5.36
CA ARG A 62 7.50 11.50 4.83
C ARG A 62 7.87 12.45 5.96
N THR A 63 7.11 12.45 7.05
CA THR A 63 7.47 13.27 8.23
C THR A 63 8.77 12.81 8.87
N GLU A 64 8.99 11.50 9.00
CA GLU A 64 10.22 10.91 9.55
C GLU A 64 11.45 11.28 8.70
N ALA A 65 11.36 11.14 7.39
CA ALA A 65 12.43 11.52 6.46
C ALA A 65 12.69 13.04 6.45
N ALA A 66 11.67 13.86 6.75
CA ALA A 66 11.81 15.31 6.87
C ALA A 66 12.44 15.73 8.21
N THR A 67 12.16 15.04 9.32
CA THR A 67 12.78 15.30 10.63
C THR A 67 14.18 14.73 10.74
N HIS A 68 14.50 13.70 9.95
CA HIS A 68 15.82 13.05 9.92
C HIS A 68 16.36 12.94 8.48
N PRO A 69 16.68 14.06 7.82
CA PRO A 69 17.14 14.05 6.43
C PRO A 69 18.46 13.30 6.24
N GLU A 70 19.32 13.27 7.24
CA GLU A 70 20.61 12.57 7.26
C GLU A 70 20.51 11.06 7.56
N SER A 71 19.32 10.55 7.89
CA SER A 71 19.11 9.15 8.20
C SER A 71 18.89 8.32 6.93
N ALA A 72 19.93 7.59 6.50
CA ALA A 72 19.82 6.66 5.37
C ALA A 72 18.70 5.60 5.56
N PRO A 73 18.46 5.01 6.75
CA PRO A 73 17.33 4.12 6.98
C PRO A 73 15.96 4.80 6.78
N ALA A 74 15.79 6.05 7.24
CA ALA A 74 14.53 6.78 7.07
C ALA A 74 14.23 7.03 5.59
N GLN A 75 15.23 7.48 4.82
CA GLN A 75 15.10 7.66 3.38
C GLN A 75 14.81 6.34 2.64
N THR A 76 15.46 5.25 3.07
CA THR A 76 15.23 3.90 2.52
C THR A 76 13.79 3.44 2.76
N ARG A 77 13.28 3.64 3.99
CA ARG A 77 11.90 3.28 4.34
C ARG A 77 10.89 4.07 3.51
N LEU A 78 11.10 5.38 3.38
CA LEU A 78 10.25 6.22 2.53
C LEU A 78 10.29 5.73 1.07
N GLY A 79 11.47 5.38 0.55
CA GLY A 79 11.61 4.81 -0.79
C GLY A 79 10.80 3.53 -1.01
N TYR A 80 10.79 2.61 -0.03
CA TYR A 80 9.97 1.38 -0.12
C TYR A 80 8.47 1.69 -0.11
N LEU A 81 8.00 2.57 0.77
CA LEU A 81 6.57 2.95 0.83
C LEU A 81 6.11 3.70 -0.43
N LEU A 82 6.98 4.52 -1.02
CA LEU A 82 6.72 5.16 -2.31
C LEU A 82 6.65 4.13 -3.44
N ALA A 83 7.50 3.10 -3.41
CA ALA A 83 7.46 2.03 -4.39
C ALA A 83 6.16 1.21 -4.31
N GLU A 84 5.66 0.96 -3.10
CA GLU A 84 4.38 0.26 -2.87
C GLU A 84 3.17 1.07 -3.33
N THR A 85 3.23 2.40 -3.21
CA THR A 85 2.17 3.30 -3.70
C THR A 85 2.23 3.57 -5.21
N GLY A 86 3.26 3.05 -5.90
CA GLY A 86 3.44 3.20 -7.35
C GLY A 86 4.19 4.47 -7.77
N ALA A 87 4.62 5.31 -6.82
CA ALA A 87 5.45 6.48 -7.06
C ALA A 87 6.93 6.08 -7.26
N LEU A 88 7.19 5.29 -8.31
CA LEU A 88 8.49 4.66 -8.57
C LEU A 88 9.62 5.67 -8.80
N GLU A 89 9.37 6.77 -9.51
CA GLU A 89 10.39 7.81 -9.75
C GLU A 89 10.75 8.57 -8.46
N GLU A 90 9.76 8.90 -7.62
CA GLU A 90 10.02 9.49 -6.30
C GLU A 90 10.82 8.52 -5.42
N ALA A 91 10.49 7.23 -5.45
CA ALA A 91 11.21 6.19 -4.72
C ALA A 91 12.68 6.10 -5.14
N LEU A 92 13.00 6.22 -6.43
CA LEU A 92 14.39 6.27 -6.90
C LEU A 92 15.15 7.45 -6.31
N GLY A 93 14.52 8.62 -6.22
CA GLY A 93 15.10 9.80 -5.59
C GLY A 93 15.48 9.53 -4.13
N GLN A 94 14.57 8.93 -3.36
CA GLN A 94 14.83 8.61 -1.95
C GLN A 94 15.92 7.55 -1.77
N PHE A 95 15.95 6.51 -2.60
CA PHE A 95 17.03 5.54 -2.57
C PHE A 95 18.37 6.14 -3.00
N ALA A 96 18.39 7.10 -3.94
CA ALA A 96 19.61 7.81 -4.31
C ALA A 96 20.15 8.65 -3.14
N LEU A 97 19.28 9.35 -2.42
CA LEU A 97 19.64 10.08 -1.20
C LEU A 97 20.17 9.13 -0.11
N ALA A 98 19.48 8.02 0.14
CA ALA A 98 19.93 7.01 1.09
C ALA A 98 21.32 6.47 0.76
N LEU A 99 21.62 6.25 -0.54
CA LEU A 99 22.94 5.78 -1.00
C LEU A 99 24.02 6.87 -1.00
N ALA A 100 23.64 8.14 -1.13
CA ALA A 100 24.57 9.26 -0.94
C ALA A 100 25.01 9.36 0.54
N LEU A 101 24.09 9.16 1.47
CA LEU A 101 24.36 9.14 2.91
C LEU A 101 25.12 7.89 3.34
N ALA A 102 24.71 6.72 2.83
CA ALA A 102 25.30 5.42 3.15
C ALA A 102 25.52 4.60 1.86
N PRO A 103 26.70 4.71 1.22
CA PRO A 103 27.00 4.01 -0.04
C PRO A 103 26.95 2.48 0.05
N ARG A 104 27.10 1.93 1.26
CA ARG A 104 27.05 0.49 1.57
C ARG A 104 25.71 0.04 2.17
N ALA A 105 24.66 0.87 2.09
CA ALA A 105 23.32 0.48 2.52
C ALA A 105 22.73 -0.59 1.58
N PHE A 106 22.78 -1.85 2.04
CA PHE A 106 22.28 -3.00 1.28
C PHE A 106 20.79 -2.89 0.94
N GLU A 107 19.98 -2.47 1.90
CA GLU A 107 18.53 -2.32 1.72
C GLU A 107 18.20 -1.26 0.68
N ALA A 108 18.92 -0.14 0.67
CA ALA A 108 18.74 0.93 -0.30
C ALA A 108 19.18 0.50 -1.71
N LYS A 109 20.31 -0.21 -1.85
CA LYS A 109 20.74 -0.76 -3.15
C LYS A 109 19.75 -1.77 -3.71
N THR A 110 19.29 -2.69 -2.87
CA THR A 110 18.31 -3.71 -3.27
C THR A 110 16.98 -3.08 -3.65
N GLY A 111 16.47 -2.14 -2.84
CA GLY A 111 15.24 -1.41 -3.12
C GLY A 111 15.31 -0.60 -4.41
N ARG A 112 16.44 0.10 -4.64
CA ARG A 112 16.69 0.78 -5.92
C ARG A 112 16.65 -0.17 -7.11
N GLY A 113 17.27 -1.35 -6.99
CA GLY A 113 17.22 -2.39 -8.03
C GLY A 113 15.81 -2.86 -8.35
N MET A 114 14.99 -3.10 -7.32
CA MET A 114 13.58 -3.49 -7.47
C MET A 114 12.76 -2.40 -8.19
N VAL A 115 12.94 -1.13 -7.80
CA VAL A 115 12.22 0.00 -8.42
C VAL A 115 12.65 0.21 -9.87
N LEU A 116 13.96 0.11 -10.16
CA LEU A 116 14.47 0.16 -11.55
C LEU A 116 13.86 -0.96 -12.41
N ALA A 117 13.70 -2.16 -11.85
CA ALA A 117 13.03 -3.26 -12.54
C ALA A 117 11.54 -2.98 -12.79
N GLY A 118 10.87 -2.31 -11.84
CA GLY A 118 9.49 -1.83 -11.98
C GLY A 118 9.32 -0.80 -13.10
N LEU A 119 10.31 0.07 -13.28
CA LEU A 119 10.38 1.09 -14.34
C LEU A 119 10.83 0.53 -15.71
N GLY A 120 11.16 -0.76 -15.81
CA GLY A 120 11.67 -1.37 -17.03
C GLY A 120 13.15 -1.07 -17.34
N ARG A 121 13.87 -0.42 -16.42
CA ARG A 121 15.31 -0.12 -16.54
C ARG A 121 16.15 -1.33 -16.12
N TYR A 122 15.99 -2.42 -16.84
CA TYR A 122 16.54 -3.73 -16.46
C TYR A 122 18.07 -3.79 -16.32
N PRO A 123 18.87 -3.19 -17.23
CA PRO A 123 20.34 -3.24 -17.09
C PRO A 123 20.85 -2.54 -15.82
N GLU A 124 20.20 -1.45 -15.44
CA GLU A 124 20.56 -0.72 -14.22
C GLU A 124 20.10 -1.45 -12.97
N ALA A 125 18.94 -2.11 -13.02
CA ALA A 125 18.45 -2.98 -11.96
C ALA A 125 19.40 -4.15 -11.70
N GLU A 126 19.86 -4.83 -12.76
CA GLU A 126 20.81 -5.95 -12.66
C GLU A 126 22.11 -5.49 -11.99
N LYS A 127 22.65 -4.34 -12.43
CA LYS A 127 23.85 -3.75 -11.83
C LYS A 127 23.65 -3.44 -10.35
N ALA A 128 22.55 -2.79 -9.98
CA ALA A 128 22.27 -2.44 -8.60
C ALA A 128 22.13 -3.67 -7.69
N LEU A 129 21.50 -4.74 -8.18
CA LEU A 129 21.36 -6.00 -7.45
C LEU A 129 22.70 -6.75 -7.36
N ARG A 130 23.50 -6.80 -8.43
CA ARG A 130 24.85 -7.40 -8.36
C ARG A 130 25.78 -6.64 -7.41
N ASP A 131 25.70 -5.31 -7.39
CA ASP A 131 26.43 -4.51 -6.40
C ASP A 131 25.97 -4.82 -4.96
N ALA A 132 24.68 -5.11 -4.76
CA ALA A 132 24.16 -5.52 -3.46
C ALA A 132 24.67 -6.91 -3.02
N LEU A 133 24.89 -7.84 -3.96
CA LEU A 133 25.55 -9.13 -3.67
C LEU A 133 26.96 -8.93 -3.12
N LEU A 134 27.71 -7.94 -3.61
CA LEU A 134 29.07 -7.66 -3.13
C LEU A 134 29.10 -7.17 -1.68
N LEU A 135 28.04 -6.53 -1.20
CA LEU A 135 27.91 -6.11 0.20
C LEU A 135 27.56 -7.27 1.14
N ASN A 136 27.00 -8.35 0.58
CA ASN A 136 26.82 -9.68 1.15
C ASN A 136 26.05 -9.87 2.49
N PRO A 137 25.10 -9.01 2.96
CA PRO A 137 24.40 -9.28 4.22
C PRO A 137 23.29 -10.33 4.08
N ASN A 138 22.71 -10.47 2.88
CA ASN A 138 21.66 -11.44 2.60
C ASN A 138 21.67 -11.85 1.11
N PRO A 139 22.56 -12.78 0.71
CA PRO A 139 22.67 -13.20 -0.69
C PRO A 139 21.41 -13.90 -1.20
N VAL A 140 20.66 -14.57 -0.32
CA VAL A 140 19.42 -15.28 -0.68
C VAL A 140 18.38 -14.31 -1.25
N ARG A 141 18.16 -13.19 -0.56
CA ARG A 141 17.23 -12.16 -1.02
C ARG A 141 17.64 -11.62 -2.39
N VAL A 142 18.92 -11.33 -2.59
CA VAL A 142 19.35 -10.71 -3.86
C VAL A 142 19.25 -11.67 -5.04
N HIS A 143 19.59 -12.95 -4.87
CA HIS A 143 19.39 -13.97 -5.90
C HIS A 143 17.90 -14.13 -6.26
N TYR A 144 17.00 -14.02 -5.28
CA TYR A 144 15.57 -13.98 -5.55
C TYR A 144 15.17 -12.77 -6.40
N GLU A 145 15.61 -11.56 -6.04
CA GLU A 145 15.30 -10.35 -6.81
C GLU A 145 15.90 -10.38 -8.24
N LEU A 146 17.11 -10.91 -8.41
CA LEU A 146 17.72 -11.14 -9.73
C LEU A 146 16.91 -12.14 -10.56
N GLY A 147 16.44 -13.23 -9.95
CA GLY A 147 15.56 -14.18 -10.62
C GLY A 147 14.23 -13.55 -11.06
N VAL A 148 13.64 -12.69 -10.23
CA VAL A 148 12.43 -11.92 -10.58
C VAL A 148 12.71 -10.94 -11.73
N LEU A 149 13.86 -10.27 -11.72
CA LEU A 149 14.31 -9.37 -12.78
C LEU A 149 14.44 -10.11 -14.12
N TYR A 150 15.18 -11.21 -14.17
CA TYR A 150 15.36 -11.98 -15.40
C TYR A 150 14.04 -12.56 -15.92
N ARG A 151 13.13 -12.95 -15.02
CA ARG A 151 11.77 -13.36 -15.40
C ARG A 151 11.01 -12.21 -16.08
N LYS A 152 11.13 -10.98 -15.58
CA LYS A 152 10.54 -9.78 -16.22
C LYS A 152 11.17 -9.47 -17.58
N MET A 153 12.45 -9.78 -17.77
CA MET A 153 13.16 -9.65 -19.05
C MET A 153 12.85 -10.76 -20.06
N GLY A 154 12.15 -11.83 -19.64
CA GLY A 154 11.91 -13.03 -20.46
C GLY A 154 13.09 -14.00 -20.52
N GLU A 155 14.16 -13.76 -19.75
CA GLU A 155 15.34 -14.62 -19.67
C GLU A 155 15.14 -15.74 -18.63
N TYR A 156 14.19 -16.64 -18.91
CA TYR A 156 13.74 -17.65 -17.94
C TYR A 156 14.86 -18.59 -17.46
N GLN A 157 15.83 -18.93 -18.33
CA GLN A 157 16.93 -19.80 -17.95
C GLN A 157 17.81 -19.15 -16.86
N LYS A 158 18.19 -17.88 -17.05
CA LYS A 158 18.95 -17.13 -16.04
C LYS A 158 18.16 -16.97 -14.75
N ALA A 159 16.84 -16.74 -14.84
CA ALA A 159 15.98 -16.66 -13.66
C ALA A 159 16.02 -17.96 -12.83
N VAL A 160 15.91 -19.12 -13.48
CA VAL A 160 16.00 -20.43 -12.82
C VAL A 160 17.35 -20.63 -12.15
N ASP A 161 18.43 -20.24 -12.81
CA ASP A 161 19.78 -20.40 -12.28
C ASP A 161 20.00 -19.52 -11.05
N GLU A 162 19.52 -18.27 -11.06
CA GLU A 162 19.55 -17.39 -9.88
C GLU A 162 18.70 -17.95 -8.71
N PHE A 163 17.51 -18.47 -8.97
CA PHE A 163 16.69 -19.08 -7.92
C PHE A 163 17.36 -20.31 -7.30
N LYS A 164 18.02 -21.15 -8.12
CA LYS A 164 18.81 -22.30 -7.64
C LYS A 164 19.96 -21.83 -6.75
N GLU A 165 20.66 -20.77 -7.14
CA GLU A 165 21.73 -20.18 -6.33
C GLU A 165 21.21 -19.61 -5.01
N GLY A 166 20.07 -18.93 -5.01
CA GLY A 166 19.39 -18.48 -3.80
C GLY A 166 19.06 -19.64 -2.84
N ILE A 167 18.54 -20.75 -3.36
CA ILE A 167 18.26 -21.97 -2.57
C ILE A 167 19.55 -22.57 -2.01
N ARG A 168 20.61 -22.64 -2.82
CA ARG A 168 21.93 -23.14 -2.41
C ARG A 168 22.49 -22.29 -1.27
N LYS A 169 22.45 -20.96 -1.39
CA LYS A 169 22.88 -20.02 -0.34
C LYS A 169 22.04 -20.11 0.92
N HIS A 170 20.72 -20.26 0.80
CA HIS A 170 19.83 -20.43 1.95
C HIS A 170 20.10 -21.74 2.70
N ARG A 171 20.54 -22.79 2.01
CA ARG A 171 21.01 -24.02 2.66
C ARG A 171 22.36 -23.82 3.37
N GLN A 172 23.28 -23.09 2.75
CA GLN A 172 24.62 -22.83 3.31
C GLN A 172 24.59 -21.96 4.57
N GLY A 173 23.69 -20.98 4.65
CA GLY A 173 23.57 -20.12 5.83
C GLY A 173 22.82 -20.73 7.03
N ARG A 174 22.38 -21.99 6.95
CA ARG A 174 21.68 -22.71 8.02
C ARG A 174 22.56 -23.70 8.80
N ASN A 175 23.82 -23.83 8.41
CA ASN A 175 24.84 -24.63 9.10
C ASN A 175 25.74 -23.71 9.93
#